data_AF-A0A2B7Y284-F1
#
_entry.id   AF-A0A2B7Y284-F1
#
_cell.length_a   1.000
_cell.length_b   1.000
_cell.length_c   1.000
_cell.angle_alpha   90.00
_cell.angle_beta   90.00
_cell.angle_gamma   90.00
#
_symmetry.space_group_name_H-M   'P 1'
#
loop_
_entity.id
_entity.type
_entity.pdbx_description
1 polymer ?
#
loop_
_entity_poly.entity_id
_entity_poly.type
_entity_poly.pdbx_seq_one_letter_code
_entity_poly.pdbx_strand_id
1 'polypeptide(L)'
;MILSGLEVITRQLVRNIRHVGQQQQPCGVDLTLHQVSEWTSAATIDFDNSKRQAAKTSVLSFDKTSHTIALKPGAYLIDFNETVVIPRNCMASVFARSSLWRSGVGIEAE
;
A
#
# COMPACT_ATOMS: atom_id res chain seq x y z
N MET A 1 15.33 15.62 -7.15
CA MET A 1 16.31 14.59 -6.73
C MET A 1 15.53 13.44 -6.12
N ILE A 2 15.86 12.19 -6.45
CA ILE A 2 15.23 10.99 -5.87
C ILE A 2 16.12 10.51 -4.73
N LEU A 3 15.53 10.18 -3.58
CA LEU A 3 16.26 9.61 -2.44
C LEU A 3 16.58 8.14 -2.72
N SER A 4 17.80 7.73 -2.38
CA SER A 4 18.17 6.32 -2.40
C SER A 4 17.44 5.54 -1.31
N GLY A 5 17.30 4.22 -1.49
CA GLY A 5 16.71 3.38 -0.44
C GLY A 5 17.49 3.45 0.87
N LEU A 6 18.82 3.58 0.81
CA LEU A 6 19.66 3.76 1.99
C LEU A 6 19.31 5.06 2.74
N GLU A 7 19.13 6.18 2.03
CA GLU A 7 18.74 7.45 2.64
C GLU A 7 17.34 7.38 3.27
N VAL A 8 16.38 6.74 2.59
CA VAL A 8 15.01 6.57 3.11
C VAL A 8 15.03 5.82 4.45
N ILE A 9 15.82 4.75 4.54
CA ILE A 9 15.93 3.90 5.74
C ILE A 9 16.70 4.60 6.86
N THR A 10 17.88 5.15 6.56
CA THR A 10 18.74 5.81 7.56
C THR A 10 18.08 7.05 8.16
N ARG A 11 17.32 7.80 7.36
CA ARG A 11 16.53 8.96 7.83
C ARG A 11 15.20 8.59 8.47
N GLN A 12 14.88 7.29 8.56
CA GLN A 12 13.65 6.78 9.18
C GLN A 12 12.36 7.37 8.59
N LEU A 13 12.37 7.60 7.26
CA LEU A 13 11.21 8.08 6.51
C LEU A 13 10.19 6.96 6.27
N VAL A 14 10.67 5.71 6.23
CA VAL A 14 9.84 4.49 6.20
C VAL A 14 10.27 3.62 7.38
N ARG A 15 9.30 3.21 8.20
CA ARG A 15 9.49 2.43 9.43
C ARG A 15 8.77 1.08 9.35
N ASN A 16 9.03 0.20 10.30
CA ASN A 16 8.50 -1.18 10.35
C ASN A 16 8.92 -2.05 9.15
N ILE A 17 10.11 -1.77 8.61
CA ILE A 17 10.71 -2.57 7.54
C ILE A 17 11.03 -3.95 8.11
N ARG A 18 10.47 -4.99 7.52
CA ARG A 18 10.59 -6.37 8.01
C ARG A 18 11.94 -6.99 7.66
N HIS A 19 12.42 -6.75 6.44
CA HIS A 19 13.67 -7.31 5.92
C HIS A 19 14.44 -6.28 5.09
N VAL A 20 15.31 -5.51 5.74
CA VAL A 20 16.10 -4.43 5.11
C VAL A 20 16.86 -4.91 3.86
N GLY A 21 17.54 -6.06 3.94
CA GLY A 21 18.34 -6.57 2.82
C GLY A 21 17.55 -6.96 1.57
N GLN A 22 16.23 -7.16 1.68
CA GLN A 22 15.35 -7.48 0.55
C GLN A 22 14.50 -6.28 0.11
N GLN A 23 14.10 -5.43 1.05
CA GLN A 23 13.21 -4.30 0.80
C GLN A 23 13.95 -3.03 0.36
N GLN A 24 15.23 -2.88 0.70
CA GLN A 24 16.01 -1.74 0.23
C GLN A 24 16.21 -1.83 -1.29
N GLN A 25 15.71 -0.84 -2.03
CA GLN A 25 15.92 -0.69 -3.47
C GLN A 25 16.93 0.44 -3.74
N PRO A 26 17.51 0.53 -4.96
CA PRO A 26 18.45 1.60 -5.29
C PRO A 26 17.85 3.00 -5.05
N CYS A 27 16.60 3.21 -5.44
CA CYS A 27 15.91 4.50 -5.44
C CYS A 27 14.58 4.48 -4.68
N GLY A 28 14.50 3.69 -3.61
CA GLY A 28 13.28 3.54 -2.83
C GLY A 28 13.31 2.35 -1.88
N VAL A 29 12.14 1.98 -1.37
CA VAL A 29 11.96 0.83 -0.47
C VAL A 29 10.70 0.09 -0.91
N ASP A 30 10.78 -1.24 -1.02
CA ASP A 30 9.62 -2.09 -1.25
C ASP A 30 8.74 -2.15 0.00
N LEU A 31 7.44 -1.97 -0.16
CA LEU A 31 6.44 -2.12 0.89
C LEU A 31 5.91 -3.55 0.94
N THR A 32 5.45 -3.98 2.11
CA THR A 32 4.92 -5.34 2.31
C THR A 32 3.45 -5.29 2.70
N LEU A 33 2.68 -6.24 2.17
CA LEU A 33 1.25 -6.35 2.43
C LEU A 33 0.99 -6.68 3.91
N HIS A 34 0.13 -5.91 4.56
CA HIS A 34 -0.36 -6.15 5.91
C HIS A 34 -1.75 -6.77 5.88
N GLN A 35 -2.68 -6.12 5.19
CA GLN A 35 -4.09 -6.47 5.20
C GLN A 35 -4.70 -6.24 3.83
N VAL A 36 -5.71 -7.05 3.48
CA VAL A 36 -6.57 -6.86 2.31
C VAL A 36 -8.01 -6.77 2.79
N SER A 37 -8.76 -5.80 2.27
CA SER A 37 -10.18 -5.63 2.52
C SER A 37 -10.95 -5.50 1.21
N GLU A 38 -12.19 -5.98 1.20
CA GLU A 38 -13.14 -5.76 0.11
C GLU A 38 -14.15 -4.67 0.48
N TRP A 39 -14.67 -3.96 -0.52
CA TRP A 39 -15.77 -3.02 -0.30
C TRP A 39 -17.11 -3.75 -0.25
N THR A 40 -17.90 -3.45 0.78
CA THR A 40 -19.22 -4.05 1.03
C THR A 40 -20.38 -3.08 0.78
N SER A 41 -20.08 -1.82 0.49
CA SER A 41 -21.08 -0.82 0.09
C SER A 41 -20.49 0.21 -0.86
N ALA A 42 -21.36 0.93 -1.57
CA ALA A 42 -20.97 2.14 -2.29
C ALA A 42 -20.58 3.27 -1.31
N ALA A 43 -19.76 4.22 -1.79
CA ALA A 43 -19.56 5.52 -1.16
C ALA A 43 -20.48 6.56 -1.80
N THR A 44 -20.77 7.64 -1.07
CA THR A 44 -21.40 8.85 -1.60
C THR A 44 -20.43 10.01 -1.48
N ILE A 45 -20.19 10.72 -2.58
CA ILE A 45 -19.36 11.91 -2.66
C ILE A 45 -20.25 13.06 -3.14
N ASP A 46 -20.25 14.16 -2.41
CA ASP A 46 -20.97 15.39 -2.75
C ASP A 46 -20.01 16.59 -2.71
N PHE A 47 -20.48 17.75 -3.18
CA PHE A 47 -19.64 18.94 -3.32
C PHE A 47 -19.29 19.59 -1.97
N ASP A 48 -20.24 19.65 -1.03
CA ASP A 48 -20.07 20.34 0.26
C ASP A 48 -19.78 19.40 1.44
N ASN A 49 -19.60 18.09 1.18
CA ASN A 49 -19.41 17.02 2.17
C ASN A 49 -20.62 16.75 3.09
N SER A 50 -21.77 17.39 2.92
CA SER A 50 -22.93 17.26 3.83
C SER A 50 -23.61 15.89 3.78
N LYS A 51 -23.58 15.23 2.62
CA LYS A 51 -24.11 13.90 2.35
C LYS A 51 -23.00 12.86 2.14
N ARG A 52 -21.74 13.22 2.41
CA ARG A 52 -20.61 12.32 2.25
C ARG A 52 -20.79 11.07 3.11
N GLN A 53 -20.72 9.92 2.47
CA GLN A 53 -20.75 8.62 3.13
C GLN A 53 -19.58 7.77 2.64
N ALA A 54 -18.70 7.37 3.56
CA ALA A 54 -17.62 6.46 3.22
C ALA A 54 -18.18 5.06 2.87
N ALA A 55 -17.54 4.41 1.90
CA ALA A 55 -17.82 3.00 1.63
C ALA A 55 -17.43 2.15 2.83
N LYS A 56 -18.21 1.11 3.10
CA LYS A 56 -17.90 0.10 4.11
C LYS A 56 -16.95 -0.93 3.53
N THR A 57 -16.11 -1.51 4.38
CA THR A 57 -15.19 -2.58 4.01
C THR A 57 -15.26 -3.75 4.99
N SER A 58 -14.84 -4.93 4.53
CA SER A 58 -14.61 -6.10 5.37
C SER A 58 -13.24 -6.70 5.08
N VAL A 59 -12.53 -7.08 6.14
CA VAL A 59 -11.20 -7.67 6.03
C VAL A 59 -11.30 -9.09 5.47
N LEU A 60 -10.47 -9.40 4.48
CA LEU A 60 -10.33 -10.75 3.96
C LEU A 60 -9.25 -11.50 4.74
N SER A 61 -9.55 -12.74 5.12
CA SER A 61 -8.63 -13.58 5.87
C SER A 61 -7.67 -14.34 4.95
N PHE A 62 -6.41 -14.42 5.35
CA PHE A 62 -5.43 -15.29 4.71
C PHE A 62 -5.69 -16.75 5.08
N ASP A 63 -5.36 -17.66 4.18
CA ASP A 63 -5.36 -19.09 4.48
C ASP A 63 -4.36 -19.39 5.59
N LYS A 64 -4.78 -20.17 6.58
CA LYS A 64 -3.97 -20.44 7.79
C LYS A 64 -2.79 -21.37 7.51
N THR A 65 -2.86 -22.17 6.46
CA THR A 65 -1.86 -23.20 6.14
C THR A 65 -0.84 -22.68 5.15
N SER A 66 -1.29 -22.06 4.06
CA SER A 66 -0.40 -21.51 3.02
C SER A 66 0.08 -20.10 3.34
N HIS A 67 -0.56 -19.39 4.27
CA HIS A 67 -0.34 -17.96 4.52
C HIS A 67 -0.53 -17.10 3.25
N THR A 68 -1.36 -17.56 2.32
CA THR A 68 -1.69 -16.85 1.07
C THR A 68 -3.16 -16.48 1.02
N ILE A 69 -3.48 -15.54 0.12
CA ILE A 69 -4.86 -15.16 -0.18
C ILE A 69 -5.07 -15.24 -1.70
N ALA A 70 -6.17 -15.85 -2.12
CA ALA A 70 -6.57 -15.90 -3.52
C ALA A 70 -7.61 -14.80 -3.78
N LEU A 71 -7.25 -13.83 -4.62
CA LEU A 71 -8.12 -12.72 -4.98
C LEU A 71 -8.73 -12.97 -6.37
N LYS A 72 -10.04 -12.73 -6.49
CA LYS A 72 -10.69 -12.70 -7.80
C LYS A 72 -10.39 -11.36 -8.48
N PRO A 73 -10.51 -11.23 -9.81
CA PRO A 73 -10.43 -9.92 -10.45
C PRO A 73 -11.43 -8.95 -9.83
N GLY A 74 -10.96 -7.78 -9.38
CA GLY A 74 -11.77 -6.81 -8.66
C GLY A 74 -10.92 -5.73 -8.00
N ALA A 75 -11.59 -4.80 -7.31
CA ALA A 75 -10.94 -3.76 -6.54
C ALA A 75 -10.83 -4.20 -5.07
N TYR A 76 -9.66 -3.98 -4.46
CA TYR A 76 -9.41 -4.23 -3.04
C TYR A 76 -8.74 -3.03 -2.38
N LEU A 77 -9.05 -2.81 -1.11
CA LEU A 77 -8.31 -1.89 -0.25
C LEU A 77 -7.18 -2.67 0.43
N ILE A 78 -5.95 -2.18 0.35
CA ILE A 78 -4.81 -2.82 0.99
C ILE A 78 -4.13 -1.88 1.98
N ASP A 79 -3.66 -2.46 3.08
CA ASP A 79 -2.79 -1.78 4.04
C ASP A 79 -1.38 -2.36 3.95
N PHE A 80 -0.36 -1.51 4.10
CA PHE A 80 1.03 -1.94 4.15
C PHE A 80 1.52 -2.06 5.60
N ASN A 81 2.54 -2.89 5.85
CA ASN A 81 3.11 -3.02 7.20
C ASN A 81 3.91 -1.76 7.60
N GLU A 82 4.48 -1.09 6.60
CA GLU A 82 5.36 0.04 6.81
C GLU A 82 4.60 1.32 7.14
N THR A 83 5.15 2.11 8.07
CA THR A 83 4.65 3.45 8.40
C THR A 83 5.54 4.49 7.75
N VAL A 84 4.94 5.40 6.99
CA VAL A 84 5.65 6.42 6.22
C VAL A 84 5.52 7.79 6.90
N VAL A 85 6.63 8.50 7.02
CA VAL A 85 6.69 9.89 7.49
C VAL A 85 7.29 10.74 6.37
N ILE A 86 6.49 11.65 5.81
CA ILE A 86 6.90 12.53 4.72
C ILE A 86 7.16 13.95 5.25
N PRO A 87 8.44 14.39 5.30
CA PRO A 87 8.81 15.78 5.55
C PRO A 87 8.17 16.76 4.56
N ARG A 88 8.01 18.03 4.99
CA ARG A 88 7.39 19.10 4.17
C ARG A 88 8.13 19.43 2.87
N ASN A 89 9.39 19.02 2.76
CA ASN A 89 10.25 19.31 1.61
C ASN A 89 10.42 18.12 0.66
N CYS A 90 9.59 17.09 0.78
CA CYS A 90 9.58 15.96 -0.14
C CYS A 90 8.17 15.43 -0.37
N MET A 91 8.04 14.63 -1.42
CA MET A 91 6.86 13.82 -1.73
C MET A 91 7.29 12.38 -1.96
N ALA A 92 6.34 11.45 -1.89
CA ALA A 92 6.54 10.06 -2.23
C ALA A 92 5.56 9.64 -3.32
N SER A 93 5.92 8.59 -4.05
CA SER A 93 5.03 7.93 -5.00
C SER A 93 5.19 6.42 -4.81
N VAL A 94 4.07 5.71 -4.86
CA VAL A 94 4.03 4.26 -4.69
C VAL A 94 3.74 3.63 -6.05
N PHE A 95 4.48 2.58 -6.38
CA PHE A 95 4.32 1.87 -7.64
C PHE A 95 4.20 0.37 -7.36
N ALA A 96 3.36 -0.32 -8.12
CA ALA A 96 3.35 -1.77 -8.12
C ALA A 96 4.69 -2.31 -8.64
N ARG A 97 5.21 -3.37 -8.01
CA ARG A 97 6.37 -4.08 -8.55
C ARG A 97 6.04 -4.61 -9.95
N SER A 98 7.04 -4.62 -10.82
CA SER A 98 6.84 -5.04 -12.22
C SER A 98 6.28 -6.46 -12.36
N SER A 99 6.50 -7.35 -11.39
CA SER A 99 5.88 -8.67 -11.32
C SER A 99 4.37 -8.60 -11.12
N LEU A 100 3.88 -7.74 -10.23
CA LEU A 100 2.44 -7.51 -10.03
C LEU A 100 1.81 -6.90 -11.27
N TRP A 101 2.46 -5.89 -11.86
CA TRP A 101 1.99 -5.25 -13.08
C TRP A 101 1.84 -6.24 -14.24
N ARG A 102 2.86 -7.10 -14.46
CA ARG A 102 2.81 -8.16 -15.48
C ARG A 102 1.76 -9.23 -15.19
N SER A 103 1.28 -9.32 -13.96
CA SER A 103 0.19 -10.22 -13.55
C SER A 103 -1.18 -9.53 -13.55
N GLY A 104 -1.31 -8.34 -14.15
CA GLY A 104 -2.57 -7.62 -14.24
C GLY A 104 -3.03 -6.99 -12.92
N VAL A 105 -2.11 -6.81 -11.96
CA VAL A 105 -2.39 -6.18 -10.67
C VAL A 105 -1.83 -4.77 -10.66
N GLY A 106 -2.72 -3.79 -10.57
CA GLY A 106 -2.39 -2.38 -10.33
C GLY A 106 -2.43 -2.07 -8.83
N ILE A 107 -1.58 -1.13 -8.40
CA ILE A 107 -1.66 -0.51 -7.08
C ILE A 107 -1.70 0.98 -7.32
N GLU A 108 -2.74 1.61 -6.77
CA GLU A 108 -2.87 3.06 -6.71
C GLU A 108 -2.89 3.45 -5.25
N ALA A 109 -1.96 4.33 -4.85
CA ALA A 109 -1.92 4.90 -3.53
C ALA A 109 -1.75 6.41 -3.69
N GLU A 110 -2.70 7.15 -3.13
CA GLU A 110 -2.76 8.61 -3.12
C GLU A 110 -2.54 9.15 -1.70
#